data_AF-A0A940UWF7-F1
#
_entry.id   AF-A0A940UWF7-F1
#
_cell.length_a   1.000
_cell.length_b   1.000
_cell.length_c   1.000
_cell.angle_alpha   90.00
_cell.angle_beta   90.00
_cell.angle_gamma   90.00
#
_symmetry.space_group_name_H-M   'P 1'
#
loop_
_entity.id
_entity.type
_entity.pdbx_description
1 polymer ?
#
loop_
_entity_poly.entity_id
_entity_poly.type
_entity_poly.pdbx_seq_one_letter_code
_entity_poly.pdbx_strand_id
1 'polypeptide(L)'
;MIAYQDGELTTEGGMSVDIFGGRIEVLDMYAKDLFASSRKIGGDIVFSDIDLGKITETIKIGKITGVVEGSMKGLQIEYGQPSRFVFDLDTVQKGGVARRVSVDAIENITILGTGSGGIGTILKSGLNKFFKEYPYSRIGIRCTLENDNFNIRGKIVEGGKEYLIRRAFLRGIDVVNRDPYNRVSFKDMQERIGRVFDKSEDSPGPTIKVN
;
A
#
# COMPACT_ATOMS: atom_id res chain seq x y z
N MET A 1 5.81 13.17 -27.42
CA MET A 1 6.77 12.67 -28.43
C MET A 1 7.31 11.34 -27.95
N ILE A 2 7.66 10.41 -28.85
CA ILE A 2 8.45 9.22 -28.49
C ILE A 2 9.83 9.45 -29.09
N ALA A 3 10.87 9.38 -28.26
CA ALA A 3 12.26 9.50 -28.69
C ALA A 3 12.98 8.16 -28.48
N TYR A 4 13.94 7.85 -29.35
CA TYR A 4 14.81 6.70 -29.20
C TYR A 4 16.25 7.12 -29.39
N GLN A 5 17.08 6.93 -28.36
CA GLN A 5 18.49 7.27 -28.37
C GLN A 5 19.26 6.26 -27.51
N ASP A 6 20.41 5.77 -28.00
CA ASP A 6 21.34 4.90 -27.25
C ASP A 6 20.69 3.65 -26.60
N GLY A 7 19.72 3.02 -27.29
CA GLY A 7 19.02 1.84 -26.79
C GLY A 7 17.90 2.13 -25.79
N GLU A 8 17.60 3.40 -25.56
CA GLU A 8 16.57 3.89 -24.66
C GLU A 8 15.43 4.54 -25.45
N LEU A 9 14.21 4.04 -25.22
CA LEU A 9 12.97 4.61 -25.69
C LEU A 9 12.37 5.44 -24.56
N THR A 10 12.17 6.73 -24.78
CA THR A 10 11.54 7.64 -23.81
C THR A 10 10.27 8.23 -24.39
N THR A 11 9.29 8.51 -23.54
CA THR A 11 8.07 9.18 -23.92
C THR A 11 7.94 10.50 -23.18
N GLU A 12 7.83 11.61 -23.91
CA GLU A 12 7.56 12.93 -23.32
C GLU A 12 6.08 13.14 -22.95
N GLY A 13 5.21 12.19 -23.30
CA GLY A 13 3.78 12.23 -22.99
C GLY A 13 3.42 11.31 -21.82
N GLY A 14 2.36 11.66 -21.10
CA GLY A 14 1.79 10.80 -20.06
C GLY A 14 0.62 9.96 -20.56
N MET A 15 0.33 8.86 -19.87
CA MET A 15 -0.91 8.10 -20.01
C MET A 15 -1.79 8.36 -18.78
N SER A 16 -3.08 8.60 -18.98
CA SER A 16 -4.03 8.78 -17.88
C SER A 16 -5.19 7.79 -17.99
N VAL A 17 -5.62 7.25 -16.86
CA VAL A 17 -6.80 6.39 -16.77
C VAL A 17 -7.66 6.81 -15.57
N ASP A 18 -8.97 6.90 -15.80
CA ASP A 18 -9.94 7.14 -14.74
C ASP A 18 -10.42 5.77 -14.22
N ILE A 19 -10.06 5.44 -12.97
CA ILE A 19 -10.35 4.15 -12.35
C ILE A 19 -10.54 4.32 -10.85
N PHE A 20 -11.34 3.44 -10.24
CA PHE A 20 -11.66 3.49 -8.80
C PHE A 20 -12.23 4.85 -8.35
N GLY A 21 -12.92 5.56 -9.24
CA GLY A 21 -13.52 6.87 -8.94
C GLY A 21 -12.53 8.04 -8.89
N GLY A 22 -11.26 7.81 -9.20
CA GLY A 22 -10.24 8.85 -9.34
C GLY A 22 -9.45 8.68 -10.62
N ARG A 23 -8.25 9.26 -10.65
CA ARG A 23 -7.38 9.28 -11.82
C ARG A 23 -6.00 8.76 -11.47
N ILE A 24 -5.43 7.97 -12.37
CA ILE A 24 -4.04 7.54 -12.35
C ILE A 24 -3.35 8.08 -13.60
N GLU A 25 -2.20 8.71 -13.43
CA GLU A 25 -1.36 9.26 -14.48
C GLU A 25 0.02 8.59 -14.42
N VAL A 26 0.50 8.12 -15.57
CA VAL A 26 1.84 7.58 -15.76
C VAL A 26 2.63 8.58 -16.59
N LEU A 27 3.77 9.02 -16.08
CA LEU A 27 4.61 10.07 -16.61
C LEU A 27 6.02 9.55 -16.86
N ASP A 28 6.77 10.24 -17.71
CA ASP A 28 8.21 10.03 -17.91
C ASP A 28 8.59 8.57 -18.16
N MET A 29 7.77 7.85 -18.93
CA MET A 29 8.01 6.43 -19.19
C MET A 29 9.27 6.27 -20.03
N TYR A 30 10.08 5.29 -19.65
CA TYR A 30 11.24 4.89 -20.41
C TYR A 30 11.37 3.38 -20.47
N ALA A 31 12.01 2.90 -21.52
CA ALA A 31 12.39 1.52 -21.68
C ALA A 31 13.79 1.43 -22.29
N LYS A 32 14.66 0.66 -21.66
CA LYS A 32 16.06 0.47 -22.07
C LYS A 32 16.34 -1.01 -22.28
N ASP A 33 17.21 -1.30 -23.25
CA ASP A 33 17.66 -2.67 -23.56
C ASP A 33 16.49 -3.64 -23.83
N LEU A 34 15.43 -3.17 -24.52
CA LEU A 34 14.15 -3.87 -24.72
C LEU A 34 14.29 -5.31 -25.25
N PHE A 35 15.33 -5.58 -26.03
CA PHE A 35 15.59 -6.89 -26.63
C PHE A 35 16.69 -7.69 -25.92
N ALA A 36 17.28 -7.14 -24.86
CA ALA A 36 18.29 -7.82 -24.05
C ALA A 36 17.68 -8.45 -22.80
N SER A 37 18.41 -9.38 -22.19
CA SER A 37 18.04 -9.93 -20.89
C SER A 37 18.05 -8.87 -19.77
N SER A 38 18.87 -7.82 -19.91
CA SER A 38 19.01 -6.69 -18.99
C SER A 38 17.94 -5.60 -19.13
N ARG A 39 16.81 -5.89 -19.81
CA ARG A 39 15.74 -4.92 -20.06
C ARG A 39 15.33 -4.17 -18.78
N LYS A 40 15.19 -2.86 -18.91
CA LYS A 40 14.72 -1.96 -17.84
C LYS A 40 13.54 -1.16 -18.35
N ILE A 41 12.47 -1.12 -17.58
CA ILE A 41 11.33 -0.25 -17.86
C ILE A 41 11.02 0.59 -16.62
N GLY A 42 10.58 1.82 -16.79
CA GLY A 42 10.29 2.67 -15.66
C GLY A 42 9.49 3.91 -16.02
N GLY A 43 9.27 4.73 -14.99
CA GLY A 43 8.51 5.98 -15.08
C GLY A 43 7.99 6.41 -13.71
N ASP A 44 7.15 7.43 -13.72
CA ASP A 44 6.50 7.96 -12.53
C ASP A 44 4.99 7.69 -12.61
N ILE A 45 4.37 7.40 -11.48
CA ILE A 45 2.93 7.22 -11.35
C ILE A 45 2.41 8.24 -10.35
N VAL A 46 1.35 8.95 -10.68
CA VAL A 46 0.63 9.86 -9.78
C VAL A 46 -0.83 9.41 -9.75
N PHE A 47 -1.45 9.44 -8.58
CA PHE A 47 -2.86 9.09 -8.45
C PHE A 47 -3.58 10.05 -7.52
N SER A 48 -4.80 10.42 -7.89
CA SER A 48 -5.62 11.39 -7.16
C SER A 48 -7.07 10.92 -7.04
N ASP A 49 -7.72 11.30 -5.95
CA ASP A 49 -9.14 11.03 -5.71
C ASP A 49 -9.55 9.55 -5.76
N ILE A 50 -8.62 8.64 -5.45
CA ILE A 50 -8.86 7.21 -5.55
C ILE A 50 -9.71 6.72 -4.36
N ASP A 51 -10.81 6.02 -4.65
CA ASP A 51 -11.68 5.42 -3.64
C ASP A 51 -11.05 4.14 -3.07
N LEU A 52 -10.61 4.19 -1.81
CA LEU A 52 -10.03 3.04 -1.12
C LEU A 52 -11.02 1.89 -0.95
N GLY A 53 -12.32 2.19 -0.84
CA GLY A 53 -13.35 1.15 -0.73
C GLY A 53 -13.33 0.27 -1.96
N LYS A 54 -13.33 0.87 -3.14
CA LYS A 54 -13.27 0.13 -4.42
C LYS A 54 -11.98 -0.65 -4.59
N ILE A 55 -10.83 -0.10 -4.18
CA ILE A 55 -9.56 -0.85 -4.18
C ILE A 55 -9.68 -2.07 -3.28
N THR A 56 -10.08 -1.88 -2.02
CA THR A 56 -10.07 -2.94 -1.01
C THR A 56 -11.15 -3.99 -1.18
N GLU A 57 -12.13 -3.75 -2.05
CA GLU A 57 -13.03 -4.79 -2.57
C GLU A 57 -12.33 -5.73 -3.56
N THR A 58 -11.37 -5.22 -4.34
CA THR A 58 -10.63 -6.03 -5.34
C THR A 58 -9.44 -6.78 -4.77
N ILE A 59 -8.88 -6.32 -3.65
CA ILE A 59 -7.74 -6.96 -2.99
C ILE A 59 -8.16 -7.47 -1.61
N LYS A 60 -7.87 -8.74 -1.31
CA LYS A 60 -8.26 -9.40 -0.04
C LYS A 60 -7.41 -8.95 1.16
N ILE A 61 -7.15 -7.66 1.31
CA ILE A 61 -6.41 -7.11 2.44
C ILE A 61 -7.32 -6.70 3.60
N GLY A 62 -8.64 -6.76 3.44
CA GLY A 62 -9.62 -6.23 4.39
C GLY A 62 -10.12 -4.85 3.99
N LYS A 63 -11.30 -4.47 4.48
CA LYS A 63 -12.01 -3.26 4.03
C LYS A 63 -11.41 -2.00 4.62
N ILE A 64 -11.09 -1.04 3.74
CA ILE A 64 -10.67 0.31 4.11
C ILE A 64 -11.48 1.30 3.29
N THR A 65 -12.15 2.22 3.94
CA THR A 65 -12.94 3.28 3.28
C THR A 65 -12.24 4.62 3.43
N GLY A 66 -12.32 5.45 2.40
CA GLY A 66 -11.68 6.76 2.36
C GLY A 66 -11.28 7.12 0.93
N VAL A 67 -10.70 8.30 0.76
CA VAL A 67 -10.11 8.73 -0.51
C VAL A 67 -8.61 8.90 -0.31
N VAL A 68 -7.82 8.45 -1.27
CA VAL A 68 -6.35 8.59 -1.26
C VAL A 68 -5.81 9.30 -2.48
N GLU A 69 -4.67 9.92 -2.25
CA GLU A 69 -3.82 10.52 -3.25
C GLU A 69 -2.37 10.09 -2.98
N GLY A 70 -1.53 10.16 -4.00
CA GLY A 70 -0.14 9.77 -3.85
C GLY A 70 0.61 9.64 -5.16
N SER A 71 1.79 9.02 -5.06
CA SER A 71 2.67 8.83 -6.20
C SER A 71 3.60 7.64 -5.99
N MET A 72 4.04 7.03 -7.09
CA MET A 72 5.19 6.14 -7.15
C MET A 72 6.22 6.76 -8.08
N LYS A 73 7.29 7.31 -7.53
CA LYS A 73 8.33 8.02 -8.29
C LYS A 73 9.56 7.15 -8.49
N GLY A 74 10.21 7.32 -9.64
CA GLY A 74 11.42 6.60 -10.01
C GLY A 74 11.21 5.10 -10.07
N LEU A 75 10.01 4.64 -10.47
CA LEU A 75 9.74 3.22 -10.63
C LEU A 75 10.69 2.67 -11.70
N GLN A 76 11.36 1.58 -11.36
CA GLN A 76 12.21 0.83 -12.26
C GLN A 76 11.94 -0.66 -12.07
N ILE A 77 11.67 -1.34 -13.18
CA ILE A 77 11.45 -2.78 -13.25
C ILE A 77 12.60 -3.37 -14.05
N GLU A 78 13.29 -4.34 -13.45
CA GLU A 78 14.36 -5.10 -14.06
C GLU A 78 14.01 -6.58 -13.96
N TYR A 79 14.27 -7.36 -15.01
CA TYR A 79 13.98 -8.80 -15.03
C TYR A 79 12.52 -9.16 -14.66
N GLY A 80 11.58 -8.24 -14.85
CA GLY A 80 10.16 -8.41 -14.48
C GLY A 80 9.83 -8.16 -13.00
N GLN A 81 10.76 -7.62 -12.21
CA GLN A 81 10.57 -7.30 -10.80
C GLN A 81 10.88 -5.82 -10.53
N PRO A 82 10.15 -5.14 -9.63
CA PRO A 82 10.55 -3.82 -9.16
C PRO A 82 11.95 -3.86 -8.54
N SER A 83 12.81 -2.92 -8.93
CA SER A 83 14.18 -2.76 -8.43
C SER A 83 14.38 -1.43 -7.69
N ARG A 84 13.57 -0.43 -8.04
CA ARG A 84 13.61 0.91 -7.44
C ARG A 84 12.23 1.57 -7.47
N PHE A 85 11.85 2.25 -6.39
CA PHE A 85 10.77 3.26 -6.36
C PHE A 85 10.73 4.02 -5.04
N VAL A 86 10.07 5.17 -5.04
CA VAL A 86 9.56 5.85 -3.85
C VAL A 86 8.05 5.96 -3.97
N PHE A 87 7.32 5.24 -3.12
CA PHE A 87 5.87 5.25 -3.06
C PHE A 87 5.41 6.10 -1.88
N ASP A 88 4.48 7.00 -2.13
CA ASP A 88 3.84 7.87 -1.15
C ASP A 88 2.32 7.74 -1.29
N LEU A 89 1.62 7.62 -0.17
CA LEU A 89 0.17 7.56 -0.10
C LEU A 89 -0.34 8.32 1.12
N ASP A 90 -1.37 9.14 0.92
CA ASP A 90 -2.09 9.85 1.97
C ASP A 90 -3.59 9.78 1.77
N THR A 91 -4.34 9.63 2.85
CA THR A 91 -5.80 9.82 2.79
C THR A 91 -6.16 11.30 2.86
N VAL A 92 -7.03 11.75 1.97
CA VAL A 92 -7.52 13.14 1.87
C VAL A 92 -8.98 13.27 2.32
N GLN A 93 -9.35 14.42 2.88
CA GLN A 93 -10.68 14.62 3.45
C GLN A 93 -11.64 14.93 2.32
N LYS A 94 -12.68 14.11 2.15
CA LYS A 94 -13.73 14.32 1.16
C LYS A 94 -15.09 14.23 1.82
N GLY A 95 -15.91 15.27 1.65
CA GLY A 95 -17.25 15.34 2.24
C GLY A 95 -18.09 14.11 1.86
N GLY A 96 -18.79 13.54 2.83
CA GLY A 96 -19.64 12.36 2.60
C GLY A 96 -18.91 11.02 2.52
N VAL A 97 -17.57 10.98 2.54
CA VAL A 97 -16.81 9.72 2.51
C VAL A 97 -16.34 9.34 3.91
N ALA A 98 -16.84 8.21 4.41
CA ALA A 98 -16.43 7.68 5.70
C ALA A 98 -14.98 7.17 5.66
N ARG A 99 -14.23 7.40 6.74
CA ARG A 99 -12.86 6.90 6.92
C ARG A 99 -12.83 5.82 7.98
N ARG A 100 -12.82 4.57 7.54
CA ARG A 100 -12.92 3.39 8.40
C ARG A 100 -11.95 2.31 7.94
N VAL A 101 -11.41 1.56 8.89
CA VAL A 101 -10.50 0.44 8.65
C VAL A 101 -11.02 -0.78 9.40
N SER A 102 -11.13 -1.92 8.72
CA SER A 102 -11.53 -3.18 9.35
C SER A 102 -10.41 -3.76 10.23
N VAL A 103 -10.79 -4.64 11.16
CA VAL A 103 -9.82 -5.40 11.96
C VAL A 103 -8.86 -6.19 11.07
N ASP A 104 -9.39 -6.87 10.06
CA ASP A 104 -8.59 -7.66 9.11
C ASP A 104 -7.56 -6.78 8.37
N ALA A 105 -7.97 -5.57 7.97
CA ALA A 105 -7.07 -4.61 7.32
C ALA A 105 -5.94 -4.14 8.24
N ILE A 106 -6.24 -3.88 9.51
CA ILE A 106 -5.21 -3.53 10.51
C ILE A 106 -4.21 -4.68 10.66
N GLU A 107 -4.69 -5.91 10.79
CA GLU A 107 -3.84 -7.08 10.94
C GLU A 107 -2.93 -7.28 9.73
N ASN A 108 -3.49 -7.21 8.52
CA ASN A 108 -2.75 -7.38 7.28
C ASN A 108 -1.71 -6.27 7.06
N ILE A 109 -2.06 -5.01 7.32
CA ILE A 109 -1.10 -3.89 7.24
C ILE A 109 0.04 -4.07 8.26
N THR A 110 -0.26 -4.57 9.46
CA THR A 110 0.76 -4.83 10.48
C THR A 110 1.73 -5.92 10.04
N ILE A 111 1.22 -7.00 9.43
CA ILE A 111 2.06 -8.09 8.89
C ILE A 111 3.01 -7.55 7.81
N LEU A 112 2.51 -6.69 6.92
CA LEU A 112 3.33 -6.04 5.89
C LEU A 112 4.39 -5.10 6.49
N GLY A 113 4.00 -4.28 7.47
CA GLY A 113 4.84 -3.25 8.07
C GLY A 113 5.97 -3.75 8.99
N THR A 114 5.73 -4.78 9.82
CA THR A 114 6.71 -5.18 10.86
C THR A 114 7.37 -6.53 10.63
N GLY A 115 6.86 -7.38 9.72
CA GLY A 115 7.51 -8.64 9.31
C GLY A 115 7.48 -9.81 10.29
N SER A 116 7.77 -9.55 11.56
CA SER A 116 7.35 -10.41 12.66
C SER A 116 5.84 -10.29 12.78
N GLY A 117 5.13 -11.41 12.93
CA GLY A 117 3.70 -11.45 13.21
C GLY A 117 3.36 -10.66 14.49
N GLY A 118 3.25 -9.33 14.36
CA GLY A 118 2.90 -8.37 15.39
C GLY A 118 1.48 -8.52 15.93
N ILE A 119 0.90 -9.72 15.76
CA ILE A 119 -0.28 -10.25 16.46
C ILE A 119 -0.17 -9.90 17.95
N GLY A 120 1.04 -9.92 18.53
CA GLY A 120 1.23 -9.82 19.97
C GLY A 120 1.05 -8.44 20.64
N THR A 121 1.05 -7.30 19.92
CA THR A 121 1.06 -6.00 20.61
C THR A 121 0.08 -4.93 20.18
N ILE A 122 -0.79 -5.19 19.20
CA ILE A 122 -1.98 -4.36 18.95
C ILE A 122 -3.16 -4.86 19.82
N LEU A 123 -3.14 -6.13 20.26
CA LEU A 123 -4.24 -6.78 20.98
C LEU A 123 -4.41 -6.42 22.47
N LYS A 124 -3.61 -5.51 23.06
CA LYS A 124 -3.70 -5.22 24.51
C LYS A 124 -4.38 -3.90 24.91
N SER A 125 -4.89 -3.07 24.00
CA SER A 125 -5.42 -1.75 24.43
C SER A 125 -6.75 -1.26 23.83
N GLY A 126 -7.54 -2.08 23.11
CA GLY A 126 -8.90 -1.63 22.77
C GLY A 126 -9.59 -2.22 21.54
N LEU A 127 -9.12 -3.34 20.98
CA LEU A 127 -9.87 -4.06 19.96
C LEU A 127 -11.06 -4.79 20.61
N ASN A 128 -12.20 -4.13 20.69
CA ASN A 128 -13.44 -4.79 21.07
C ASN A 128 -13.89 -5.66 19.89
N LYS A 129 -13.97 -6.98 20.09
CA LYS A 129 -14.47 -7.96 19.09
C LYS A 129 -15.88 -7.65 18.56
N PHE A 130 -16.60 -6.72 19.19
CA PHE A 130 -17.91 -6.24 18.77
C PHE A 130 -17.88 -5.23 17.61
N PHE A 131 -16.76 -4.54 17.36
CA PHE A 131 -16.65 -3.57 16.27
C PHE A 131 -15.89 -4.17 15.09
N LYS A 132 -16.57 -4.27 13.94
CA LYS A 132 -15.99 -4.77 12.68
C LYS A 132 -15.03 -3.77 12.01
N GLU A 133 -15.21 -2.48 12.28
CA GLU A 133 -14.46 -1.39 11.65
C GLU A 133 -14.23 -0.24 12.64
N TYR A 134 -13.07 0.39 12.57
CA TYR A 134 -12.66 1.52 13.41
C TYR A 134 -12.48 2.79 12.56
N PRO A 135 -12.93 3.97 13.03
CA PRO A 135 -12.68 5.20 12.31
C PRO A 135 -11.22 5.66 12.49
N TYR A 136 -10.67 6.28 11.45
CA TYR A 136 -9.32 6.84 11.44
C TYR A 136 -9.33 8.31 10.97
N SER A 137 -8.36 9.09 11.40
CA SER A 137 -8.19 10.49 11.00
C SER A 137 -7.31 10.65 9.77
N ARG A 138 -6.23 9.88 9.68
CA ARG A 138 -5.32 9.88 8.53
C ARG A 138 -4.60 8.55 8.37
N ILE A 139 -4.44 8.12 7.13
CA ILE A 139 -3.44 7.12 6.72
C ILE A 139 -2.37 7.89 5.95
N GLY A 140 -1.11 7.62 6.26
CA GLY A 140 0.03 8.25 5.60
C GLY A 140 1.19 7.26 5.56
N ILE A 141 1.51 6.77 4.36
CA ILE A 141 2.48 5.68 4.15
C ILE A 141 3.51 6.14 3.13
N ARG A 142 4.77 5.87 3.43
CA ARG A 142 5.88 5.97 2.48
C ARG A 142 6.61 4.64 2.41
N CYS A 143 6.75 4.09 1.21
CA CYS A 143 7.56 2.90 0.95
C CYS A 143 8.70 3.25 0.01
N THR A 144 9.91 2.76 0.28
CA THR A 144 11.05 2.92 -0.62
C THR A 144 11.64 1.57 -0.95
N LEU A 145 11.98 1.36 -2.22
CA LEU A 145 12.76 0.23 -2.68
C LEU A 145 14.00 0.75 -3.40
N GLU A 146 15.16 0.23 -3.04
CA GLU A 146 16.41 0.47 -3.75
C GLU A 146 17.35 -0.73 -3.58
N ASN A 147 17.68 -1.42 -4.67
CA ASN A 147 18.63 -2.54 -4.66
C ASN A 147 18.30 -3.60 -3.58
N ASP A 148 17.06 -4.11 -3.59
CA ASP A 148 16.50 -5.06 -2.63
C ASP A 148 16.28 -4.51 -1.20
N ASN A 149 16.74 -3.31 -0.90
CA ASN A 149 16.46 -2.66 0.38
C ASN A 149 15.08 -2.00 0.35
N PHE A 150 14.12 -2.67 0.97
CA PHE A 150 12.76 -2.18 1.13
C PHE A 150 12.52 -1.62 2.53
N ASN A 151 11.90 -0.44 2.60
CA ASN A 151 11.54 0.24 3.85
C ASN A 151 10.10 0.75 3.79
N ILE A 152 9.36 0.64 4.90
CA ILE A 152 8.03 1.20 5.10
C ILE A 152 8.09 2.19 6.26
N ARG A 153 7.55 3.39 6.04
CA ARG A 153 7.46 4.44 7.03
C ARG A 153 6.06 5.05 7.11
N GLY A 154 5.68 5.46 8.31
CA GLY A 154 4.54 6.33 8.53
C GLY A 154 4.87 7.79 8.24
N LYS A 155 3.93 8.50 7.61
CA LYS A 155 4.07 9.95 7.30
C LYS A 155 3.55 10.85 8.43
N ILE A 156 3.07 10.25 9.51
CA ILE A 156 2.47 10.94 10.65
C ILE A 156 3.40 10.76 11.84
N VAL A 157 3.97 11.86 12.35
CA VAL A 157 4.89 11.83 13.50
C VAL A 157 4.33 12.72 14.60
N GLU A 158 3.97 12.13 15.73
CA GLU A 158 3.39 12.83 16.88
C GLU A 158 3.98 12.25 18.18
N GLY A 159 4.45 13.12 19.09
CA GLY A 159 4.95 12.68 20.40
C GLY A 159 6.09 11.64 20.34
N GLY A 160 6.95 11.72 19.33
CA GLY A 160 8.07 10.79 19.12
C GLY A 160 7.68 9.42 18.55
N LYS A 161 6.43 9.24 18.10
CA LYS A 161 5.95 8.01 17.46
C LYS A 161 5.63 8.25 16.00
N GLU A 162 5.97 7.27 15.15
CA GLU A 162 5.64 7.25 13.73
C GLU A 162 4.40 6.38 13.49
N TYR A 163 3.39 6.91 12.81
CA TYR A 163 2.12 6.23 12.57
C TYR A 163 1.87 6.02 11.08
N LEU A 164 1.46 4.80 10.72
CA LEU A 164 0.91 4.47 9.40
C LEU A 164 -0.57 4.86 9.32
N ILE A 165 -1.31 4.59 10.40
CA ILE A 165 -2.72 4.94 10.56
C ILE A 165 -2.87 5.65 11.90
N ARG A 166 -3.52 6.82 11.88
CA ARG A 166 -3.84 7.61 13.06
C ARG A 166 -5.33 7.51 13.38
N ARG A 167 -5.67 7.25 14.65
CA ARG A 167 -7.07 7.16 15.09
C ARG A 167 -7.83 8.48 14.94
N ALA A 168 -9.17 8.40 14.83
CA ALA A 168 -10.04 9.57 14.88
C ALA A 168 -10.43 9.91 16.33
N PHE A 169 -10.13 11.11 16.82
CA PHE A 169 -10.49 11.54 18.18
C PHE A 169 -10.10 10.47 19.25
N LEU A 170 -11.00 10.16 20.20
CA LEU A 170 -10.85 9.14 21.25
C LEU A 170 -11.38 7.75 20.82
N ARG A 171 -11.85 7.59 19.59
CA ARG A 171 -12.44 6.34 19.08
C ARG A 171 -11.73 5.94 17.80
N GLY A 172 -10.92 4.88 17.83
CA GLY A 172 -10.20 4.41 16.64
C GLY A 172 -8.91 3.72 17.02
N ILE A 173 -8.12 3.34 16.01
CA ILE A 173 -6.86 2.64 16.23
C ILE A 173 -5.66 3.41 15.69
N ASP A 174 -4.57 3.33 16.45
CA ASP A 174 -3.26 3.79 16.02
C ASP A 174 -2.44 2.59 15.55
N VAL A 175 -1.96 2.65 14.31
CA VAL A 175 -0.98 1.69 13.78
C VAL A 175 0.37 2.38 13.77
N VAL A 176 1.19 2.02 14.75
CA VAL A 176 2.52 2.62 14.98
C VAL A 176 3.58 1.79 14.27
N ASN A 177 4.45 2.46 13.52
CA ASN A 177 5.68 1.85 13.04
C ASN A 177 6.70 1.82 14.18
N ARG A 178 6.98 0.63 14.71
CA ARG A 178 7.89 0.46 15.86
C ARG A 178 9.34 0.35 15.46
N ASP A 179 9.61 0.04 14.20
CA ASP A 179 10.96 -0.07 13.69
C ASP A 179 11.07 0.69 12.35
N PRO A 180 11.07 2.03 12.39
CA PRO A 180 11.09 2.89 11.20
C PRO A 180 12.40 2.82 10.40
N TYR A 181 13.42 2.15 10.95
CA TYR A 181 14.70 1.91 10.30
C TYR A 181 14.87 0.46 9.86
N ASN A 182 13.84 -0.39 10.04
CA ASN A 182 13.89 -1.77 9.60
C ASN A 182 14.04 -1.81 8.08
N ARG A 183 15.07 -2.52 7.63
CA ARG A 183 15.32 -2.79 6.22
C ARG A 183 15.00 -4.24 5.99
N VAL A 184 14.06 -4.48 5.10
CA VAL A 184 13.58 -5.82 4.77
C VAL A 184 13.97 -6.08 3.32
N SER A 185 14.36 -7.31 2.97
CA SER A 185 14.57 -7.64 1.56
C SER A 185 13.25 -7.51 0.81
N PHE A 186 13.27 -7.08 -0.46
CA PHE A 186 12.05 -7.02 -1.24
C PHE A 186 11.44 -8.42 -1.40
N LYS A 187 12.27 -9.45 -1.49
CA LYS A 187 11.82 -10.84 -1.50
C LYS A 187 11.00 -11.20 -0.25
N ASP A 188 11.50 -10.89 0.96
CA ASP A 188 10.74 -11.14 2.20
C ASP A 188 9.42 -10.35 2.20
N MET A 189 9.39 -9.17 1.59
CA MET A 189 8.18 -8.37 1.43
C MET A 189 7.17 -9.07 0.51
N GLN A 190 7.63 -9.60 -0.63
CA GLN A 190 6.78 -10.37 -1.54
C GLN A 190 6.20 -11.62 -0.85
N GLU A 191 7.01 -12.33 -0.06
CA GLU A 191 6.52 -13.46 0.74
C GLU A 191 5.47 -13.04 1.78
N ARG A 192 5.62 -11.84 2.39
CA ARG A 192 4.60 -11.28 3.30
C ARG A 192 3.30 -10.94 2.58
N ILE A 193 3.40 -10.34 1.39
CA ILE A 193 2.23 -10.06 0.55
C ILE A 193 1.52 -11.37 0.19
N GLY A 194 2.28 -12.39 -0.23
CA GLY A 194 1.74 -13.73 -0.51
C GLY A 194 0.94 -14.28 0.67
N ARG A 195 1.50 -14.23 1.89
CA ARG A 195 0.78 -14.66 3.10
C ARG A 195 -0.52 -13.91 3.37
N VAL A 196 -0.58 -12.61 3.07
CA VAL A 196 -1.83 -11.82 3.22
C VAL A 196 -2.89 -12.28 2.23
N PHE A 197 -2.50 -12.64 1.00
CA PHE A 197 -3.42 -13.17 0.00
C PHE A 197 -3.80 -14.65 0.27
N ASP A 198 -2.88 -15.48 0.72
CA ASP A 198 -3.07 -16.93 0.94
C ASP A 198 -3.84 -17.25 2.23
N LYS A 199 -3.71 -16.43 3.29
CA LYS A 199 -4.47 -16.59 4.57
C LYS A 199 -6.00 -16.55 4.36
N SER A 200 -6.46 -16.22 3.16
CA SER A 200 -7.87 -16.16 2.78
C SER A 200 -8.47 -17.48 2.27
N GLU A 201 -7.72 -18.58 2.17
CA GLU A 201 -8.29 -19.91 1.85
C GLU A 201 -8.76 -20.71 3.09
N ASP A 202 -8.30 -20.37 4.29
CA ASP A 202 -8.43 -21.25 5.47
C ASP A 202 -9.53 -20.83 6.46
N SER A 203 -10.55 -20.09 6.01
CA SER A 203 -11.76 -19.83 6.82
C SER A 203 -12.83 -20.87 6.50
N PRO A 204 -13.23 -21.74 7.44
CA PRO A 204 -14.35 -22.64 7.20
C PRO A 204 -15.62 -21.81 6.96
N GLY A 205 -16.17 -21.92 5.75
CA GLY A 205 -17.48 -21.37 5.42
C GLY A 205 -18.55 -21.85 6.40
N PRO A 206 -19.67 -21.12 6.57
CA PRO A 206 -20.68 -21.47 7.55
C PRO A 206 -21.19 -22.89 7.30
N THR A 207 -21.05 -23.77 8.29
CA THR A 207 -21.64 -25.11 8.26
C THR A 207 -23.15 -24.97 8.40
N ILE A 208 -23.87 -24.99 7.28
CA ILE A 208 -25.32 -25.10 7.28
C ILE A 208 -25.66 -26.56 7.63
N LYS A 209 -26.03 -26.81 8.89
CA LYS A 209 -26.72 -28.04 9.26
C LYS A 209 -28.17 -27.92 8.80
N VAL A 210 -28.52 -28.69 7.78
CA VAL A 210 -29.91 -28.94 7.41
C VAL A 210 -30.45 -29.99 8.39
N ASN A 211 -31.45 -29.60 9.17
CA ASN A 211 -32.36 -30.54 9.81
C ASN A 211 -33.60 -30.67 8.94
#